data_AF-A0A5N7WHN1-F1
#
_entry.id   AF-A0A5N7WHN1-F1
#
_cell.length_a   1.000
_cell.length_b   1.000
_cell.length_c   1.000
_cell.angle_alpha   90.00
_cell.angle_beta   90.00
_cell.angle_gamma   90.00
#
_symmetry.space_group_name_H-M   'P 1'
#
loop_
_entity.id
_entity.type
_entity.pdbx_description
1 polymer ?
#
loop_
_entity_poly.entity_id
_entity_poly.type
_entity_poly.pdbx_seq_one_letter_code
_entity_poly.pdbx_strand_id
1 'polypeptide(L)'
;MQFENLLKSEGFYLKKSFDDTSKGGRFFKDGYKNKAFGRYKYVDGHLTTSGNPMIIWTLFSVVDKTTGKEVSKPQTNYFWYEPKDKSISKNKPKFNEAEYKKNIAEKERRERELQLNLSKKALEEYLSLKDERADPDQQKYLQKKGVPAGRGLIICKQDLKIGSYYNQFKKEHKDKDYFFIRKGDLLIPAINLDLQFVTYQRITDQGVKLQRIDISTVGAFYCLGDWKKSTKRIYLCEGYATGYSLYLATDGVIFVCFDVHNIGVVLKLLKEKFAHVEVIICTDNDRKKQTKVGLYKGFEYSYLHNSPFIFPVFPDEEKYSNDSDWNDLSKFMEYSHIGSMIENQIKYFYENGKNTCIQRVAKKNGISGDDLREFAKNNNLLFKTIDLSFV
;
A
#
# COMPACT_ATOMS: atom_id res chain seq x y z
N MET A 1 31.27 0.81 22.46
CA MET A 1 31.62 1.19 23.86
C MET A 1 30.88 2.42 24.39
N GLN A 2 31.05 3.65 23.87
CA GLN A 2 30.39 4.84 24.48
C GLN A 2 28.85 4.77 24.47
N PHE A 3 28.25 4.38 23.34
CA PHE A 3 26.80 4.20 23.23
C PHE A 3 26.27 3.05 24.10
N GLU A 4 27.03 1.95 24.23
CA GLU A 4 26.66 0.86 25.13
C GLU A 4 26.68 1.29 26.59
N ASN A 5 27.62 2.17 26.98
CA ASN A 5 27.66 2.75 28.32
C ASN A 5 26.47 3.68 28.56
N LEU A 6 26.07 4.49 27.57
CA LEU A 6 24.83 5.28 27.63
C LEU A 6 23.61 4.38 27.80
N LEU A 7 23.49 3.32 27.00
CA LEU A 7 22.37 2.39 27.14
C LEU A 7 22.34 1.81 28.56
N LYS A 8 23.50 1.41 29.11
CA LYS A 8 23.58 0.90 30.48
C LYS A 8 23.18 1.93 31.53
N SER A 9 23.57 3.21 31.38
CA SER A 9 23.15 4.27 32.32
C SER A 9 21.65 4.53 32.27
N GLU A 10 21.02 4.33 31.10
CA GLU A 10 19.57 4.41 30.90
C GLU A 10 18.84 3.09 31.28
N GLY A 11 19.56 2.10 31.83
CA GLY A 11 19.00 0.81 32.26
C GLY A 11 18.71 -0.16 31.11
N PHE A 12 19.37 0.01 29.97
CA PHE A 12 19.25 -0.84 28.78
C PHE A 12 20.56 -1.58 28.45
N TYR A 13 20.45 -2.66 27.67
CA TYR A 13 21.58 -3.44 27.20
C TYR A 13 21.37 -4.00 25.78
N LEU A 14 22.47 -4.38 25.13
CA LEU A 14 22.47 -5.08 23.84
C LEU A 14 22.63 -6.59 24.05
N LYS A 15 21.85 -7.40 23.34
CA LYS A 15 21.98 -8.87 23.36
C LYS A 15 23.08 -9.41 22.43
N LYS A 16 23.45 -8.61 21.44
CA LYS A 16 24.50 -8.91 20.46
C LYS A 16 25.53 -7.79 20.54
N SER A 17 26.69 -8.01 19.96
CA SER A 17 27.66 -6.94 19.71
C SER A 17 26.98 -5.77 18.99
N PHE A 18 27.49 -4.56 19.24
CA PHE A 18 27.06 -3.37 18.52
C PHE A 18 27.19 -3.58 17.00
N ASP A 19 26.14 -3.22 16.25
CA ASP A 19 26.06 -3.28 14.80
C ASP A 19 26.26 -1.86 14.25
N ASP A 20 27.46 -1.60 13.76
CA ASP A 20 27.90 -0.35 13.15
C ASP A 20 27.55 -0.25 11.66
N THR A 21 26.68 -1.12 11.15
CA THR A 21 26.11 -0.94 9.81
C THR A 21 24.86 -0.06 9.87
N SER A 22 24.43 0.45 8.71
CA SER A 22 23.20 1.23 8.58
C SER A 22 21.92 0.48 9.01
N LYS A 23 22.01 -0.84 9.20
CA LYS A 23 20.93 -1.68 9.73
C LYS A 23 20.71 -1.44 11.23
N GLY A 24 21.82 -1.27 11.97
CA GLY A 24 21.84 -1.14 13.42
C GLY A 24 21.23 -2.34 14.16
N GLY A 25 20.82 -2.13 15.41
CA GLY A 25 20.40 -3.22 16.29
C GLY A 25 19.21 -2.90 17.19
N ARG A 26 18.95 -3.78 18.14
CA ARG A 26 17.89 -3.63 19.16
C ARG A 26 18.50 -3.68 20.56
N PHE A 27 17.91 -2.92 21.47
CA PHE A 27 18.29 -2.89 22.88
C PHE A 27 17.12 -3.31 23.78
N PHE A 28 17.45 -3.80 24.97
CA PHE A 28 16.58 -4.53 25.88
C PHE A 28 16.74 -3.98 27.31
N LYS A 29 15.79 -4.28 28.21
CA LYS A 29 15.81 -3.84 29.62
C LYS A 29 15.80 -5.05 30.53
N ASP A 30 16.56 -5.01 31.62
CA ASP A 30 16.59 -6.09 32.61
C ASP A 30 15.23 -6.27 33.30
N GLY A 31 14.88 -7.51 33.61
CA GLY A 31 13.56 -7.88 34.14
C GLY A 31 12.47 -8.17 33.09
N TYR A 32 12.74 -7.97 31.79
CA TYR A 32 11.77 -8.26 30.72
C TYR A 32 12.28 -9.36 29.77
N LYS A 33 11.64 -10.54 29.80
CA LYS A 33 12.02 -11.67 28.93
C LYS A 33 11.81 -11.33 27.44
N ASN A 34 12.91 -11.29 26.69
CA ASN A 34 12.97 -11.25 25.21
C ASN A 34 12.23 -10.11 24.49
N LYS A 35 11.76 -9.07 25.20
CA LYS A 35 11.10 -7.92 24.60
C LYS A 35 12.11 -6.81 24.31
N ALA A 36 12.28 -6.45 23.04
CA ALA A 36 13.07 -5.27 22.67
C ALA A 36 12.33 -4.01 23.12
N PHE A 37 13.05 -3.11 23.78
CA PHE A 37 12.52 -1.82 24.23
C PHE A 37 12.76 -0.70 23.21
N GLY A 38 13.65 -0.93 22.26
CA GLY A 38 13.85 -0.03 21.15
C GLY A 38 14.82 -0.57 20.12
N ARG A 39 15.13 0.29 19.15
CA ARG A 39 16.10 0.04 18.08
C ARG A 39 17.07 1.19 17.95
N TYR A 40 18.25 0.92 17.41
CA TYR A 40 19.18 1.96 17.00
C TYR A 40 19.62 1.75 15.55
N LYS A 41 20.05 2.83 14.91
CA LYS A 41 20.71 2.84 13.60
C LYS A 41 22.01 3.58 13.75
N TYR A 42 23.08 2.98 13.23
CA TYR A 42 24.35 3.67 13.09
C TYR A 42 24.33 4.49 11.79
N VAL A 43 24.76 5.74 11.91
CA VAL A 43 25.00 6.65 10.80
C VAL A 43 26.49 6.92 10.83
N ASP A 44 27.17 6.46 9.79
CA ASP A 44 28.60 6.66 9.67
C ASP A 44 28.95 8.15 9.60
N GLY A 45 30.12 8.53 10.13
CA GLY A 45 30.57 9.91 10.18
C GLY A 45 30.63 10.60 8.81
N HIS A 46 30.86 9.85 7.72
CA HIS A 46 30.82 10.43 6.36
C HIS A 46 29.43 10.92 5.94
N LEU A 47 28.35 10.47 6.60
CA LEU A 47 26.98 10.88 6.35
C LEU A 47 26.49 12.00 7.29
N THR A 48 27.31 12.42 8.27
CA THR A 48 26.94 13.45 9.24
C THR A 48 27.65 14.76 8.97
N THR A 49 27.03 15.88 9.36
CA THR A 49 27.61 17.22 9.19
C THR A 49 28.83 17.48 10.08
N SER A 50 28.93 16.79 11.22
CA SER A 50 30.06 16.91 12.14
C SER A 50 31.29 16.11 11.68
N GLY A 51 31.10 15.10 10.82
CA GLY A 51 32.11 14.09 10.49
C GLY A 51 32.23 12.99 11.54
N ASN A 52 31.52 13.12 12.67
CA ASN A 52 31.49 12.12 13.72
C ASN A 52 30.33 11.16 13.50
N PRO A 53 30.53 9.85 13.69
CA PRO A 53 29.43 8.91 13.66
C PRO A 53 28.32 9.29 14.64
N MET A 54 27.09 9.05 14.22
CA MET A 54 25.89 9.30 15.01
C MET A 54 25.09 8.02 15.14
N ILE A 55 24.50 7.81 16.31
CA ILE A 55 23.55 6.73 16.53
C ILE A 55 22.18 7.35 16.76
N ILE A 56 21.23 7.00 15.90
CA ILE A 56 19.82 7.33 16.07
C ILE A 56 19.20 6.18 16.82
N TRP A 57 18.64 6.40 18.01
CA TRP A 57 18.00 5.35 18.78
C TRP A 57 16.58 5.73 19.18
N THR A 58 15.66 4.78 19.03
CA THR A 58 14.23 4.98 19.22
C THR A 58 13.71 3.98 20.24
N LEU A 59 13.14 4.50 21.32
CA LEU A 59 12.31 3.74 22.26
C LEU A 59 10.96 3.45 21.59
N PHE A 60 10.50 2.21 21.70
CA PHE A 60 9.16 1.85 21.21
C PHE A 60 8.07 2.36 22.15
N SER A 61 6.87 2.56 21.61
CA SER A 61 5.71 2.89 22.43
C SER A 61 5.40 1.76 23.40
N VAL A 62 4.99 2.14 24.61
CA VAL A 62 4.47 1.21 25.60
C VAL A 62 2.97 1.26 25.53
N VAL A 63 2.35 0.11 25.25
CA VAL A 63 0.89 -0.04 25.26
C VAL A 63 0.54 -0.92 26.45
N ASP A 64 -0.44 -0.48 27.23
CA ASP A 64 -1.06 -1.29 28.28
C ASP A 64 -1.79 -2.46 27.62
N LYS A 65 -1.42 -3.69 27.95
CA LYS A 65 -1.98 -4.88 27.30
C LYS A 65 -3.42 -5.18 27.71
N THR A 66 -3.87 -4.65 28.84
CA THR A 66 -5.20 -4.89 29.42
C THR A 66 -6.21 -3.90 28.85
N THR A 67 -5.79 -2.65 28.67
CA THR A 67 -6.67 -1.57 28.19
C THR A 67 -6.45 -1.19 26.72
N GLY A 68 -5.36 -1.65 26.10
CA GLY A 68 -4.96 -1.29 24.74
C GLY A 68 -4.53 0.17 24.59
N LYS A 69 -4.48 0.95 25.69
CA LYS A 69 -4.13 2.36 25.66
C LYS A 69 -2.61 2.57 25.62
N GLU A 70 -2.18 3.53 24.81
CA GLU A 70 -0.77 3.95 24.73
C GLU A 70 -0.38 4.67 26.03
N VAL A 71 0.54 4.07 26.77
CA VAL A 71 1.10 4.57 28.04
C VAL A 71 2.27 5.52 27.77
N SER A 72 3.02 5.29 26.68
CA SER A 72 4.07 6.22 26.24
C SER A 72 4.28 6.15 24.73
N LYS A 73 4.57 7.32 24.15
CA LYS A 73 4.88 7.48 22.72
C LYS A 73 6.30 7.03 22.39
N PRO A 74 6.58 6.65 21.12
CA PRO A 74 7.94 6.38 20.70
C PRO A 74 8.79 7.63 20.81
N GLN A 75 9.95 7.54 21.46
CA GLN A 75 10.89 8.65 21.61
C GLN A 75 12.16 8.34 20.83
N THR A 76 12.56 9.23 19.93
CA THR A 76 13.81 9.14 19.19
C THR A 76 14.83 10.13 19.75
N ASN A 77 16.01 9.62 20.06
CA ASN A 77 17.14 10.36 20.61
C ASN A 77 18.37 10.16 19.71
N TYR A 78 19.35 11.04 19.85
CA TYR A 78 20.57 11.05 19.05
C TYR A 78 21.78 10.96 19.98
N PHE A 79 22.70 10.06 19.68
CA PHE A 79 23.98 9.94 20.36
C PHE A 79 25.11 10.25 19.37
N TRP A 80 25.90 11.26 19.68
CA TRP A 80 27.07 11.64 18.89
C TRP A 80 28.31 11.01 19.49
N TYR A 81 29.09 10.31 18.67
CA TYR A 81 30.37 9.76 19.12
C TYR A 81 31.41 10.88 19.24
N GLU A 82 32.10 10.96 20.38
CA GLU A 82 33.20 11.88 20.61
C GLU A 82 34.53 11.12 20.76
N PRO A 83 35.47 11.22 19.81
CA PRO A 83 36.79 10.60 19.94
C PRO A 83 37.56 11.17 21.15
N LYS A 84 38.31 10.32 21.87
CA LYS A 84 39.13 10.74 23.03
C LYS A 84 40.29 11.67 22.66
N ASP A 85 40.81 11.56 21.43
CA ASP A 85 41.82 12.47 20.91
C ASP A 85 41.16 13.56 20.06
N LYS A 86 41.31 14.81 20.49
CA LYS A 86 41.00 16.01 19.68
C LYS A 86 42.01 16.22 18.53
N SER A 87 42.66 15.17 18.03
CA SER A 87 43.40 15.23 16.77
C SER A 87 42.37 15.17 15.64
N ILE A 88 41.84 16.36 15.34
CA ILE A 88 41.00 16.61 14.17
C ILE A 88 41.76 16.04 12.96
N SER A 89 41.25 14.93 12.40
CA SER A 89 41.43 14.64 10.99
C SER A 89 41.00 15.91 10.25
N LYS A 90 41.97 16.70 9.80
CA LYS A 90 41.75 17.92 9.00
C LYS A 90 41.15 17.61 7.62
N ASN A 91 40.99 16.34 7.27
CA ASN A 91 40.25 15.89 6.11
C ASN A 91 38.85 15.40 6.54
N LYS A 92 37.95 16.35 6.77
CA LYS A 92 36.51 16.05 6.76
C LYS A 92 36.10 15.80 5.30
N PRO A 93 35.64 14.60 4.90
CA PRO A 93 34.96 14.47 3.62
C PRO A 93 33.72 15.36 3.69
N LYS A 94 33.70 16.41 2.88
CA LYS A 94 32.54 17.29 2.74
C LYS A 94 31.37 16.40 2.26
N PHE A 95 30.23 16.42 2.94
CA PHE A 95 29.02 15.76 2.42
C PHE A 95 28.79 16.25 0.99
N ASN A 96 29.04 15.35 0.04
CA ASN A 96 28.95 15.67 -1.37
C ASN A 96 27.52 15.36 -1.80
N GLU A 97 26.68 16.39 -1.72
CA GLU A 97 25.27 16.26 -2.11
C GLU A 97 25.11 15.75 -3.55
N ALA A 98 26.04 16.12 -4.45
CA ALA A 98 26.02 15.65 -5.83
C ALA A 98 26.34 14.15 -5.93
N GLU A 99 27.32 13.66 -5.18
CA GLU A 99 27.66 12.23 -5.12
C GLU A 99 26.55 11.41 -4.45
N TYR A 100 25.96 11.91 -3.37
CA TYR A 100 24.81 11.29 -2.72
C TYR A 100 23.61 11.17 -3.67
N LYS A 101 23.25 12.26 -4.36
CA LYS A 101 22.19 12.28 -5.38
C LYS A 101 22.50 11.32 -6.53
N LYS A 102 23.76 11.26 -6.98
CA LYS A 102 24.22 10.32 -8.01
C LYS A 102 24.05 8.86 -7.55
N ASN A 103 24.44 8.53 -6.33
CA ASN A 103 24.32 7.18 -5.77
C ASN A 103 22.84 6.75 -5.60
N ILE A 104 21.96 7.68 -5.19
CA ILE A 104 20.51 7.43 -5.17
C ILE A 104 19.99 7.16 -6.58
N ALA A 105 20.31 8.03 -7.54
CA ALA A 105 19.84 7.89 -8.92
C ALA A 105 20.32 6.58 -9.55
N GLU A 106 21.57 6.19 -9.28
CA GLU A 106 22.12 4.92 -9.76
C GLU A 106 21.44 3.71 -9.11
N LYS A 107 21.18 3.77 -7.80
CA LYS A 107 20.42 2.72 -7.10
C LYS A 107 19.01 2.59 -7.66
N GLU A 108 18.32 3.70 -7.88
CA GLU A 108 16.99 3.70 -8.49
C GLU A 108 17.02 3.14 -9.91
N ARG A 109 18.06 3.48 -10.71
CA ARG A 109 18.23 2.93 -12.05
C ARG A 109 18.39 1.41 -12.01
N ARG A 110 19.28 0.90 -11.15
CA ARG A 110 19.50 -0.55 -10.97
C ARG A 110 18.23 -1.26 -10.51
N GLU A 111 17.46 -0.66 -9.60
CA GLU A 111 16.19 -1.23 -9.15
C GLU A 111 15.16 -1.27 -10.29
N ARG A 112 15.05 -0.22 -11.10
CA ARG A 112 14.15 -0.20 -12.27
C ARG A 112 14.54 -1.26 -13.30
N GLU A 113 15.82 -1.39 -13.61
CA GLU A 113 16.34 -2.44 -14.52
C GLU A 113 16.05 -3.84 -13.97
N LEU A 114 16.23 -4.05 -12.67
CA LEU A 114 15.87 -5.30 -11.99
C LEU A 114 14.38 -5.60 -12.12
N GLN A 115 13.51 -4.63 -11.79
CA GLN A 115 12.05 -4.80 -11.87
C GLN A 115 11.59 -5.10 -13.31
N LEU A 116 12.21 -4.47 -14.32
CA LEU A 116 11.93 -4.76 -15.73
C LEU A 116 12.31 -6.21 -16.09
N ASN A 117 13.46 -6.68 -15.63
CA ASN A 117 13.91 -8.06 -15.88
C ASN A 117 13.04 -9.08 -15.14
N LEU A 118 12.63 -8.80 -13.90
CA LEU A 118 11.70 -9.66 -13.16
C LEU A 118 10.32 -9.69 -13.82
N SER A 119 9.84 -8.56 -14.33
CA SER A 119 8.58 -8.47 -15.06
C SER A 119 8.57 -9.34 -16.32
N LYS A 120 9.65 -9.33 -17.12
CA LYS A 120 9.79 -10.22 -18.29
C LYS A 120 9.70 -11.70 -17.90
N LYS A 121 10.41 -12.09 -16.83
CA LYS A 121 10.36 -13.47 -16.31
C LYS A 121 8.96 -13.83 -15.80
N ALA A 122 8.27 -12.91 -15.15
CA ALA A 122 6.90 -13.12 -14.69
C ALA A 122 5.90 -13.24 -15.85
N LEU A 123 6.14 -12.57 -16.99
CA LEU A 123 5.34 -12.75 -18.19
C LEU A 123 5.53 -14.15 -18.78
N GLU A 124 6.78 -14.59 -18.95
CA GLU A 124 7.09 -15.95 -19.41
C GLU A 124 6.46 -17.01 -18.50
N GLU A 125 6.57 -16.82 -17.17
CA GLU A 125 5.93 -17.64 -16.14
C GLU A 125 4.41 -17.67 -16.29
N TYR A 126 3.76 -16.50 -16.33
CA TYR A 126 2.31 -16.36 -16.48
C TYR A 126 1.82 -17.06 -17.77
N LEU A 127 2.48 -16.83 -18.90
CA LEU A 127 2.13 -17.49 -20.16
C LEU A 127 2.33 -19.00 -20.09
N SER A 128 3.40 -19.46 -19.44
CA SER A 128 3.67 -20.90 -19.27
C SER A 128 2.63 -21.60 -18.39
N LEU A 129 1.99 -20.88 -17.46
CA LEU A 129 1.04 -21.45 -16.51
C LEU A 129 -0.38 -21.58 -17.05
N LYS A 130 -0.71 -20.95 -18.18
CA LYS A 130 -2.05 -20.98 -18.77
C LYS A 130 -2.48 -22.41 -19.12
N ASP A 131 -3.60 -22.84 -18.56
CA ASP A 131 -4.32 -24.03 -19.02
C ASP A 131 -5.24 -23.66 -20.19
N GLU A 132 -4.85 -24.03 -21.41
CA GLU A 132 -5.63 -23.75 -22.64
C GLU A 132 -6.99 -24.47 -22.69
N ARG A 133 -7.21 -25.48 -21.83
CA ARG A 133 -8.45 -26.23 -21.77
C ARG A 133 -9.36 -25.80 -20.63
N ALA A 134 -8.84 -25.01 -19.70
CA ALA A 134 -9.62 -24.53 -18.58
C ALA A 134 -10.43 -23.30 -18.98
N ASP A 135 -11.71 -23.32 -18.62
CA ASP A 135 -12.57 -22.15 -18.65
C ASP A 135 -12.40 -21.38 -17.32
N PRO A 136 -11.85 -20.15 -17.31
CA PRO A 136 -11.67 -19.39 -16.08
C PRO A 136 -12.99 -19.08 -15.37
N ASP A 137 -14.13 -19.01 -16.06
CA ASP A 137 -15.45 -18.79 -15.44
C ASP A 137 -15.84 -19.93 -14.47
N GLN A 138 -15.21 -21.10 -14.59
CA GLN A 138 -15.44 -22.23 -13.67
C GLN A 138 -14.69 -22.09 -12.34
N GLN A 139 -13.90 -21.04 -12.16
CA GLN A 139 -13.11 -20.88 -10.96
C GLN A 139 -13.98 -20.43 -9.78
N LYS A 140 -13.81 -21.09 -8.63
CA LYS A 140 -14.69 -20.97 -7.45
C LYS A 140 -14.84 -19.54 -6.91
N TYR A 141 -13.78 -18.73 -6.94
CA TYR A 141 -13.85 -17.34 -6.50
C TYR A 141 -14.75 -16.51 -7.42
N LEU A 142 -14.63 -16.67 -8.74
CA LEU A 142 -15.48 -15.96 -9.71
C LEU A 142 -16.94 -16.38 -9.57
N GLN A 143 -17.22 -17.69 -9.52
CA GLN A 143 -18.56 -18.22 -9.27
C GLN A 143 -19.14 -17.72 -7.94
N LYS A 144 -18.37 -17.76 -6.85
CA LYS A 144 -18.80 -17.27 -5.53
C LYS A 144 -19.10 -15.78 -5.55
N LYS A 145 -18.34 -15.00 -6.31
CA LYS A 145 -18.56 -13.56 -6.46
C LYS A 145 -19.64 -13.22 -7.49
N GLY A 146 -20.05 -14.16 -8.32
CA GLY A 146 -21.07 -13.96 -9.36
C GLY A 146 -20.59 -13.04 -10.48
N VAL A 147 -19.29 -13.05 -10.77
CA VAL A 147 -18.68 -12.24 -11.83
C VAL A 147 -17.96 -13.15 -12.81
N PRO A 148 -18.01 -12.87 -14.12
CA PRO A 148 -17.32 -13.70 -15.09
C PRO A 148 -15.83 -13.36 -15.14
N ALA A 149 -15.08 -14.16 -15.87
CA ALA A 149 -13.68 -13.93 -16.17
C ALA A 149 -13.53 -12.82 -17.20
N GLY A 150 -12.56 -11.95 -16.93
CA GLY A 150 -12.18 -10.86 -17.81
C GLY A 150 -11.03 -11.28 -18.73
N ARG A 151 -10.74 -10.42 -19.71
CA ARG A 151 -9.67 -10.68 -20.68
C ARG A 151 -8.33 -10.91 -19.99
N GLY A 152 -7.71 -12.05 -20.29
CA GLY A 152 -6.40 -12.41 -19.76
C GLY A 152 -6.44 -12.98 -18.34
N LEU A 153 -7.60 -13.27 -17.76
CA LEU A 153 -7.62 -14.15 -16.60
C LEU A 153 -7.27 -15.58 -17.07
N ILE A 154 -6.38 -16.26 -16.35
CA ILE A 154 -5.99 -17.64 -16.67
C ILE A 154 -6.10 -18.53 -15.45
N ILE A 155 -6.31 -19.81 -15.71
CA ILE A 155 -6.22 -20.87 -14.70
C ILE A 155 -4.84 -21.52 -14.79
N CYS A 156 -4.21 -21.69 -13.63
CA CYS A 156 -2.93 -22.37 -13.51
C CYS A 156 -3.06 -23.85 -13.84
N LYS A 157 -2.30 -24.33 -14.83
CA LYS A 157 -2.29 -25.74 -15.24
C LYS A 157 -1.52 -26.68 -14.30
N GLN A 158 -0.62 -26.13 -13.49
CA GLN A 158 0.28 -26.90 -12.64
C GLN A 158 0.68 -26.15 -11.37
N ASP A 159 1.15 -26.90 -10.36
CA ASP A 159 1.78 -26.33 -9.17
C ASP A 159 3.15 -25.73 -9.55
N LEU A 160 3.48 -24.58 -8.97
CA LEU A 160 4.77 -23.92 -9.16
C LEU A 160 5.24 -23.30 -7.84
N LYS A 161 6.52 -23.53 -7.51
CA LYS A 161 7.20 -22.90 -6.38
C LYS A 161 8.27 -21.96 -6.91
N ILE A 162 8.15 -20.68 -6.56
CA ILE A 162 9.04 -19.65 -7.08
C ILE A 162 9.82 -19.03 -5.92
N GLY A 163 11.15 -19.07 -6.01
CA GLY A 163 12.01 -18.44 -5.02
C GLY A 163 12.09 -16.93 -5.23
N SER A 164 12.12 -16.18 -4.13
CA SER A 164 12.38 -14.75 -4.19
C SER A 164 13.76 -14.47 -4.80
N TYR A 165 13.88 -13.45 -5.66
CA TYR A 165 15.17 -12.93 -6.13
C TYR A 165 16.07 -12.56 -4.93
N TYR A 166 15.51 -12.02 -3.86
CA TYR A 166 16.25 -11.57 -2.69
C TYR A 166 16.75 -12.74 -1.81
N ASN A 167 16.35 -13.98 -2.08
CA ASN A 167 16.88 -15.15 -1.37
C ASN A 167 18.39 -15.32 -1.56
N GLN A 168 18.98 -14.76 -2.62
CA GLN A 168 20.43 -14.75 -2.82
C GLN A 168 21.19 -14.02 -1.69
N PHE A 169 20.52 -13.10 -0.98
CA PHE A 169 21.10 -12.36 0.14
C PHE A 169 20.85 -13.04 1.50
N LYS A 170 20.17 -14.19 1.51
CA LYS A 170 19.76 -14.89 2.73
C LYS A 170 20.57 -16.16 2.93
N LYS A 171 21.20 -16.27 4.10
CA LYS A 171 22.09 -17.39 4.44
C LYS A 171 21.32 -18.63 4.89
N GLU A 172 20.33 -18.46 5.76
CA GLU A 172 19.59 -19.59 6.33
C GLU A 172 18.37 -19.94 5.47
N HIS A 173 18.09 -21.25 5.32
CA HIS A 173 16.96 -21.72 4.51
C HIS A 173 15.61 -21.22 5.07
N LYS A 174 15.46 -21.12 6.39
CA LYS A 174 14.23 -20.66 7.05
C LYS A 174 13.87 -19.21 6.74
N ASP A 175 14.84 -18.41 6.34
CA ASP A 175 14.62 -17.00 6.02
C ASP A 175 14.17 -16.82 4.56
N LYS A 176 14.30 -17.85 3.71
CA LYS A 176 13.99 -17.77 2.28
C LYS A 176 12.49 -17.65 2.03
N ASP A 177 12.12 -16.70 1.18
CA ASP A 177 10.73 -16.46 0.79
C ASP A 177 10.40 -17.21 -0.50
N TYR A 178 9.22 -17.79 -0.56
CA TYR A 178 8.72 -18.49 -1.73
C TYR A 178 7.29 -18.08 -2.03
N PHE A 179 7.00 -17.92 -3.32
CA PHE A 179 5.64 -17.78 -3.83
C PHE A 179 5.20 -19.13 -4.39
N PHE A 180 4.12 -19.65 -3.84
CA PHE A 180 3.53 -20.89 -4.29
C PHE A 180 2.34 -20.58 -5.19
N ILE A 181 2.16 -21.38 -6.21
CA ILE A 181 1.01 -21.39 -7.11
C ILE A 181 0.56 -22.85 -7.17
N ARG A 182 -0.75 -23.07 -7.11
CA ARG A 182 -1.37 -24.39 -7.25
C ARG A 182 -2.06 -24.48 -8.60
N LYS A 183 -2.13 -25.68 -9.14
CA LYS A 183 -3.05 -26.00 -10.23
C LYS A 183 -4.47 -25.58 -9.83
N GLY A 184 -5.19 -24.92 -10.74
CA GLY A 184 -6.55 -24.42 -10.52
C GLY A 184 -6.63 -23.00 -9.97
N ASP A 185 -5.54 -22.42 -9.48
CA ASP A 185 -5.55 -21.02 -9.05
C ASP A 185 -5.81 -20.08 -10.23
N LEU A 186 -6.50 -18.97 -9.96
CA LEU A 186 -6.74 -17.90 -10.92
C LEU A 186 -5.58 -16.91 -10.89
N LEU A 187 -5.04 -16.55 -12.06
CA LEU A 187 -4.07 -15.45 -12.19
C LEU A 187 -4.69 -14.28 -12.95
N ILE A 188 -4.57 -13.10 -12.37
CA ILE A 188 -5.03 -11.83 -12.93
C ILE A 188 -3.79 -11.01 -13.31
N PRO A 189 -3.58 -10.69 -14.60
CA PRO A 189 -2.41 -9.91 -15.03
C PRO A 189 -2.52 -8.47 -14.54
N ALA A 190 -1.37 -7.87 -14.27
CA ALA A 190 -1.23 -6.47 -13.92
C ALA A 190 -0.37 -5.77 -14.99
N ILE A 191 -0.87 -4.67 -15.53
CA ILE A 191 -0.25 -3.89 -16.59
C ILE A 191 0.02 -2.45 -16.13
N ASN A 192 0.86 -1.72 -16.86
CA ASN A 192 1.08 -0.29 -16.67
C ASN A 192 0.22 0.55 -17.64
N LEU A 193 0.34 1.88 -17.55
CA LEU A 193 -0.39 2.83 -18.40
C LEU A 193 -0.06 2.71 -19.90
N ASP A 194 1.08 2.11 -20.24
CA ASP A 194 1.54 1.85 -21.60
C ASP A 194 1.09 0.45 -22.09
N LEU A 195 0.16 -0.20 -21.38
CA LEU A 195 -0.39 -1.53 -21.67
C LEU A 195 0.65 -2.65 -21.64
N GLN A 196 1.80 -2.43 -21.00
CA GLN A 196 2.83 -3.44 -20.84
C GLN A 196 2.56 -4.27 -19.59
N PHE A 197 2.75 -5.59 -19.69
CA PHE A 197 2.72 -6.49 -18.55
C PHE A 197 3.76 -6.08 -17.51
N VAL A 198 3.36 -6.08 -16.23
CA VAL A 198 4.23 -5.82 -15.09
C VAL A 198 4.36 -7.08 -14.24
N THR A 199 3.24 -7.63 -13.77
CA THR A 199 3.19 -8.80 -12.87
C THR A 199 1.79 -9.41 -12.90
N TYR A 200 1.43 -10.22 -11.92
CA TYR A 200 0.07 -10.74 -11.76
C TYR A 200 -0.30 -10.92 -10.27
N GLN A 201 -1.60 -10.92 -10.00
CA GLN A 201 -2.18 -11.33 -8.71
C GLN A 201 -2.68 -12.77 -8.83
N ARG A 202 -2.40 -13.58 -7.81
CA ARG A 202 -2.95 -14.93 -7.65
C ARG A 202 -4.19 -14.87 -6.77
N ILE A 203 -5.25 -15.58 -7.16
CA ILE A 203 -6.42 -15.84 -6.32
C ILE A 203 -6.60 -17.35 -6.18
N THR A 204 -6.63 -17.83 -4.94
CA THR A 204 -6.83 -19.26 -4.66
C THR A 204 -8.30 -19.67 -4.83
N ASP A 205 -8.55 -20.98 -4.85
CA ASP A 205 -9.90 -21.56 -4.74
C ASP A 205 -10.71 -21.07 -3.53
N GLN A 206 -10.03 -20.66 -2.46
CA GLN A 206 -10.65 -20.11 -1.24
C GLN A 206 -10.85 -18.58 -1.32
N GLY A 207 -10.48 -17.94 -2.44
CA GLY A 207 -10.56 -16.50 -2.63
C GLY A 207 -9.44 -15.71 -1.94
N VAL A 208 -8.36 -16.37 -1.51
CA VAL A 208 -7.21 -15.68 -0.92
C VAL A 208 -6.42 -15.01 -2.05
N LYS A 209 -6.30 -13.68 -1.96
CA LYS A 209 -5.59 -12.85 -2.95
C LYS A 209 -4.14 -12.65 -2.53
N LEU A 210 -3.20 -12.93 -3.41
CA LEU A 210 -1.77 -12.85 -3.14
C LEU A 210 -1.06 -12.16 -4.30
N GLN A 211 -0.27 -11.13 -3.99
CA GLN A 211 0.59 -10.50 -4.99
C GLN A 211 1.82 -11.36 -5.25
N ARG A 212 2.25 -11.44 -6.51
CA ARG A 212 3.53 -12.07 -6.82
C ARG A 212 4.67 -11.35 -6.10
N ILE A 213 5.51 -12.10 -5.37
CA ILE A 213 6.63 -11.54 -4.60
C ILE A 213 7.68 -10.89 -5.52
N ASP A 214 8.52 -10.01 -4.97
CA ASP A 214 9.63 -9.29 -5.62
C ASP A 214 9.28 -8.31 -6.76
N ILE A 215 8.08 -8.40 -7.32
CA ILE A 215 7.62 -7.51 -8.39
C ILE A 215 6.51 -6.66 -7.82
N SER A 216 6.75 -5.36 -7.79
CA SER A 216 5.79 -4.42 -7.22
C SER A 216 4.56 -4.30 -8.13
N THR A 217 3.36 -4.47 -7.57
CA THR A 217 2.12 -4.04 -8.21
C THR A 217 1.90 -2.53 -8.13
N VAL A 218 2.78 -1.80 -7.42
CA VAL A 218 2.65 -0.35 -7.27
C VAL A 218 2.74 0.34 -8.63
N GLY A 219 1.70 1.11 -8.97
CA GLY A 219 1.52 1.76 -10.26
C GLY A 219 0.98 0.85 -11.38
N ALA A 220 0.86 -0.46 -11.12
CA ALA A 220 0.23 -1.41 -12.04
C ALA A 220 -1.23 -1.70 -11.66
N PHE A 221 -2.02 -2.14 -12.62
CA PHE A 221 -3.45 -2.39 -12.45
C PHE A 221 -3.93 -3.47 -13.43
N TYR A 222 -5.10 -4.06 -13.18
CA TYR A 222 -5.84 -4.81 -14.19
C TYR A 222 -6.91 -3.90 -14.80
N CYS A 223 -7.10 -3.97 -16.12
CA CYS A 223 -8.02 -3.12 -16.87
C CYS A 223 -9.28 -3.88 -17.29
N LEU A 224 -10.44 -3.35 -16.94
CA LEU A 224 -11.74 -3.70 -17.52
C LEU A 224 -12.18 -2.57 -18.45
N GLY A 225 -12.79 -2.94 -19.58
CA GLY A 225 -13.07 -2.02 -20.68
C GLY A 225 -11.82 -1.65 -21.49
N ASP A 226 -11.99 -0.70 -22.41
CA ASP A 226 -10.98 -0.30 -23.38
C ASP A 226 -10.23 0.97 -22.95
N TRP A 227 -9.13 0.79 -22.19
CA TRP A 227 -8.22 1.89 -21.89
C TRP A 227 -7.47 2.38 -23.14
N LYS A 228 -7.62 3.66 -23.45
CA LYS A 228 -6.91 4.37 -24.51
C LYS A 228 -6.51 5.75 -23.99
N LYS A 229 -5.45 6.35 -24.54
CA LYS A 229 -5.03 7.71 -24.14
C LYS A 229 -6.12 8.78 -24.33
N SER A 230 -7.12 8.52 -25.19
CA SER A 230 -8.29 9.38 -25.42
C SER A 230 -9.46 9.15 -24.46
N THR A 231 -9.42 8.10 -23.62
CA THR A 231 -10.45 7.82 -22.61
C THR A 231 -10.67 9.05 -21.74
N LYS A 232 -11.95 9.39 -21.49
CA LYS A 232 -12.33 10.60 -20.76
C LYS A 232 -12.46 10.37 -19.27
N ARG A 233 -12.90 9.19 -18.86
CA ARG A 233 -13.14 8.84 -17.47
C ARG A 233 -12.59 7.46 -17.14
N ILE A 234 -11.96 7.33 -15.98
CA ILE A 234 -11.49 6.05 -15.43
C ILE A 234 -11.95 5.93 -13.99
N TYR A 235 -12.41 4.75 -13.62
CA TYR A 235 -12.78 4.39 -12.26
C TYR A 235 -11.67 3.53 -11.64
N LEU A 236 -11.22 3.86 -10.44
CA LEU A 236 -10.19 3.12 -9.71
C LEU A 236 -10.83 2.33 -8.56
N CYS A 237 -10.57 1.04 -8.46
CA CYS A 237 -11.06 0.21 -7.35
C CYS A 237 -9.97 -0.77 -6.86
N GLU A 238 -10.17 -1.36 -5.67
CA GLU A 238 -9.20 -2.30 -5.10
C GLU A 238 -9.31 -3.70 -5.72
N GLY A 239 -10.51 -4.29 -5.71
CA GLY A 239 -10.73 -5.70 -6.01
C GLY A 239 -11.29 -5.98 -7.41
N TYR A 240 -10.97 -7.15 -7.96
CA TYR A 240 -11.46 -7.60 -9.27
C TYR A 240 -12.99 -7.66 -9.34
N ALA A 241 -13.65 -8.36 -8.42
CA ALA A 241 -15.11 -8.51 -8.42
C ALA A 241 -15.84 -7.16 -8.29
N THR A 242 -15.32 -6.28 -7.42
CA THR A 242 -15.76 -4.89 -7.31
C THR A 242 -15.62 -4.15 -8.64
N GLY A 243 -14.46 -4.28 -9.29
CA GLY A 243 -14.21 -3.66 -10.59
C GLY A 243 -15.12 -4.17 -11.69
N TYR A 244 -15.43 -5.47 -11.71
CA TYR A 244 -16.36 -6.05 -12.69
C TYR A 244 -17.78 -5.53 -12.49
N SER A 245 -18.23 -5.40 -11.25
CA SER A 245 -19.54 -4.84 -10.94
C SER A 245 -19.64 -3.37 -11.36
N LEU A 246 -18.58 -2.59 -11.15
CA LEU A 246 -18.48 -1.20 -11.63
C LEU A 246 -18.46 -1.13 -13.16
N TYR A 247 -17.76 -2.05 -13.82
CA TYR A 247 -17.73 -2.16 -15.28
C TYR A 247 -19.15 -2.36 -15.83
N LEU A 248 -19.90 -3.32 -15.29
CA LEU A 248 -21.29 -3.57 -15.70
C LEU A 248 -22.23 -2.40 -15.38
N ALA A 249 -22.01 -1.68 -14.28
CA ALA A 249 -22.83 -0.52 -13.90
C ALA A 249 -22.57 0.74 -14.75
N THR A 250 -21.38 0.88 -15.32
CA THR A 250 -20.94 2.13 -15.96
C THR A 250 -20.66 2.00 -17.45
N ASP A 251 -20.46 0.77 -17.94
CA ASP A 251 -19.88 0.48 -19.26
C ASP A 251 -18.56 1.26 -19.52
N GLY A 252 -17.85 1.59 -18.42
CA GLY A 252 -16.68 2.47 -18.43
C GLY A 252 -15.34 1.73 -18.41
N VAL A 253 -14.24 2.49 -18.27
CA VAL A 253 -12.90 1.93 -18.06
C VAL A 253 -12.62 1.84 -16.57
N ILE A 254 -12.33 0.63 -16.08
CA ILE A 254 -12.07 0.37 -14.66
C ILE A 254 -10.63 -0.14 -14.49
N PHE A 255 -9.88 0.49 -13.59
CA PHE A 255 -8.59 -0.01 -13.14
C PHE A 255 -8.72 -0.65 -11.76
N VAL A 256 -8.47 -1.95 -11.70
CA VAL A 256 -8.35 -2.71 -10.47
C VAL A 256 -6.90 -2.59 -9.97
N CYS A 257 -6.71 -1.82 -8.90
CA CYS A 257 -5.39 -1.49 -8.35
C CYS A 257 -4.84 -2.53 -7.37
N PHE A 258 -5.61 -3.57 -7.03
CA PHE A 258 -5.24 -4.70 -6.17
C PHE A 258 -4.96 -4.40 -4.69
N ASP A 259 -4.74 -3.13 -4.33
CA ASP A 259 -4.52 -2.64 -2.97
C ASP A 259 -5.02 -1.18 -2.88
N VAL A 260 -5.69 -0.83 -1.78
CA VAL A 260 -6.18 0.53 -1.53
C VAL A 260 -5.06 1.58 -1.58
N HIS A 261 -3.84 1.25 -1.15
CA HIS A 261 -2.70 2.17 -1.19
C HIS A 261 -2.20 2.42 -2.62
N ASN A 262 -2.42 1.46 -3.51
CA ASN A 262 -2.01 1.58 -4.91
C ASN A 262 -2.96 2.50 -5.71
N ILE A 263 -4.21 2.67 -5.26
CA ILE A 263 -5.16 3.60 -5.89
C ILE A 263 -4.57 5.01 -5.94
N GLY A 264 -3.99 5.51 -4.85
CA GLY A 264 -3.37 6.83 -4.81
C GLY A 264 -2.18 6.98 -5.76
N VAL A 265 -1.40 5.91 -5.94
CA VAL A 265 -0.26 5.89 -6.86
C VAL A 265 -0.74 5.94 -8.31
N VAL A 266 -1.70 5.08 -8.69
CA VAL A 266 -2.26 5.06 -10.04
C VAL A 266 -2.99 6.36 -10.36
N LEU A 267 -3.75 6.91 -9.42
CA LEU A 267 -4.40 8.22 -9.53
C LEU A 267 -3.37 9.33 -9.83
N LYS A 268 -2.29 9.39 -9.07
CA LYS A 268 -1.23 10.38 -9.29
C LYS A 268 -0.62 10.22 -10.68
N LEU A 269 -0.28 9.00 -11.09
CA LEU A 269 0.27 8.72 -12.42
C LEU A 269 -0.67 9.15 -13.55
N LEU A 270 -1.98 8.89 -13.40
CA LEU A 270 -3.00 9.33 -14.35
C LEU A 270 -3.09 10.86 -14.42
N LYS A 271 -3.12 11.56 -13.27
CA LYS A 271 -3.19 13.02 -13.24
C LYS A 271 -1.95 13.69 -13.83
N GLU A 272 -0.76 13.12 -13.62
CA GLU A 272 0.50 13.65 -14.14
C GLU A 272 0.64 13.44 -15.66
N LYS A 273 0.26 12.26 -16.17
CA LYS A 273 0.43 11.92 -17.60
C LYS A 273 -0.78 12.28 -18.47
N PHE A 274 -1.97 12.28 -17.90
CA PHE A 274 -3.25 12.40 -18.60
C PHE A 274 -4.20 13.32 -17.84
N ALA A 275 -3.83 14.60 -17.70
CA ALA A 275 -4.58 15.59 -16.93
C ALA A 275 -6.03 15.79 -17.40
N HIS A 276 -6.35 15.45 -18.66
CA HIS A 276 -7.71 15.51 -19.22
C HIS A 276 -8.62 14.38 -18.73
N VAL A 277 -8.06 13.33 -18.12
CA VAL A 277 -8.84 12.19 -17.62
C VAL A 277 -9.48 12.55 -16.29
N GLU A 278 -10.80 12.42 -16.26
CA GLU A 278 -11.57 12.39 -15.04
C GLU A 278 -11.34 11.06 -14.34
N VAL A 279 -10.81 11.10 -13.12
CA VAL A 279 -10.49 9.89 -12.36
C VAL A 279 -11.44 9.82 -11.17
N ILE A 280 -12.17 8.72 -11.07
CA ILE A 280 -13.16 8.47 -10.02
C ILE A 280 -12.60 7.41 -9.07
N ILE A 281 -12.54 7.73 -7.78
CA ILE A 281 -12.04 6.82 -6.74
C ILE A 281 -13.22 6.02 -6.21
N CYS A 282 -13.25 4.71 -6.45
CA CYS A 282 -14.30 3.82 -5.96
C CYS A 282 -13.82 3.10 -4.71
N THR A 283 -14.30 3.52 -3.56
CA THR A 283 -13.93 2.90 -2.27
C THR A 283 -14.96 1.87 -1.84
N ASP A 284 -14.52 0.89 -1.07
CA ASP A 284 -15.44 0.12 -0.23
C ASP A 284 -16.02 1.05 0.84
N ASN A 285 -17.28 0.80 1.25
CA ASN A 285 -17.92 1.61 2.29
C ASN A 285 -17.41 1.22 3.70
N ASP A 286 -16.75 0.06 3.84
CA ASP A 286 -16.11 -0.40 5.07
C ASP A 286 -17.00 -0.34 6.34
N ARG A 287 -18.33 -0.43 6.18
CA ARG A 287 -19.36 -0.18 7.22
C ARG A 287 -19.12 -0.91 8.55
N LYS A 288 -18.47 -2.09 8.51
CA LYS A 288 -18.14 -2.92 9.68
C LYS A 288 -16.67 -2.97 10.06
N LYS A 289 -15.76 -2.43 9.23
CA LYS A 289 -14.33 -2.44 9.55
C LYS A 289 -14.05 -1.32 10.53
N GLN A 290 -13.54 -1.67 11.72
CA GLN A 290 -13.17 -0.69 12.75
C GLN A 290 -12.18 0.36 12.21
N THR A 291 -11.30 -0.03 11.28
CA THR A 291 -10.26 0.82 10.72
C THR A 291 -10.74 1.73 9.58
N LYS A 292 -11.87 1.44 8.93
CA LYS A 292 -12.46 2.22 7.81
C LYS A 292 -11.44 2.69 6.75
N VAL A 293 -10.44 1.85 6.46
CA VAL A 293 -9.25 2.24 5.67
C VAL A 293 -9.63 2.74 4.27
N GLY A 294 -10.62 2.10 3.63
CA GLY A 294 -11.12 2.49 2.31
C GLY A 294 -11.64 3.92 2.28
N LEU A 295 -12.46 4.31 3.27
CA LEU A 295 -12.98 5.67 3.38
C LEU A 295 -11.87 6.70 3.64
N TYR A 296 -10.98 6.44 4.61
CA TYR A 296 -9.87 7.36 4.89
C TYR A 296 -8.97 7.59 3.67
N LYS A 297 -8.63 6.52 2.94
CA LYS A 297 -7.85 6.61 1.71
C LYS A 297 -8.61 7.30 0.59
N GLY A 298 -9.92 7.06 0.47
CA GLY A 298 -10.82 7.83 -0.41
C GLY A 298 -10.76 9.32 -0.15
N PHE A 299 -10.91 9.73 1.12
CA PHE A 299 -10.84 11.13 1.53
C PHE A 299 -9.46 11.73 1.25
N GLU A 300 -8.39 11.01 1.59
CA GLU A 300 -7.00 11.43 1.34
C GLU A 300 -6.78 11.73 -0.14
N TYR A 301 -7.07 10.77 -1.00
CA TYR A 301 -6.82 10.86 -2.44
C TYR A 301 -7.72 11.88 -3.12
N SER A 302 -9.00 11.92 -2.74
CA SER A 302 -9.94 12.96 -3.19
C SER A 302 -9.46 14.35 -2.82
N TYR A 303 -9.04 14.54 -1.56
CA TYR A 303 -8.59 15.84 -1.07
C TYR A 303 -7.35 16.33 -1.81
N LEU A 304 -6.36 15.44 -2.00
CA LEU A 304 -5.09 15.76 -2.67
C LEU A 304 -5.25 16.03 -4.17
N HIS A 305 -6.13 15.29 -4.85
CA HIS A 305 -6.21 15.32 -6.32
C HIS A 305 -7.53 15.90 -6.88
N ASN A 306 -8.39 16.44 -6.03
CA ASN A 306 -9.70 16.99 -6.39
C ASN A 306 -10.50 16.04 -7.29
N SER A 307 -10.54 14.77 -6.91
CA SER A 307 -11.15 13.68 -7.68
C SER A 307 -12.33 13.11 -6.90
N PRO A 308 -13.50 12.86 -7.54
CA PRO A 308 -14.64 12.29 -6.84
C PRO A 308 -14.27 10.97 -6.15
N PHE A 309 -14.74 10.80 -4.92
CA PHE A 309 -14.72 9.51 -4.25
C PHE A 309 -16.17 9.04 -4.10
N ILE A 310 -16.41 7.78 -4.45
CA ILE A 310 -17.73 7.16 -4.46
C ILE A 310 -17.70 5.84 -3.69
N PHE A 311 -18.82 5.45 -3.12
CA PHE A 311 -18.96 4.23 -2.32
C PHE A 311 -20.36 3.62 -2.48
N PRO A 312 -20.52 2.29 -2.28
CA PRO A 312 -21.82 1.65 -2.39
C PRO A 312 -22.74 2.08 -1.24
N VAL A 313 -23.97 2.48 -1.58
CA VAL A 313 -25.00 2.84 -0.61
C VAL A 313 -26.03 1.72 -0.53
N PHE A 314 -26.08 1.08 0.63
CA PHE A 314 -27.01 -0.02 0.91
C PHE A 314 -28.30 0.50 1.57
N PRO A 315 -29.43 -0.19 1.38
CA PRO A 315 -30.63 0.06 2.17
C PRO A 315 -30.36 -0.12 3.66
N ASP A 316 -31.08 0.63 4.50
CA ASP A 316 -30.96 0.58 5.95
C ASP A 316 -31.78 -0.57 6.54
N GLU A 317 -31.43 -1.80 6.15
CA GLU A 317 -32.09 -3.03 6.59
C GLU A 317 -31.04 -4.03 7.10
N GLU A 318 -31.37 -4.76 8.17
CA GLU A 318 -30.44 -5.66 8.87
C GLU A 318 -29.85 -6.75 7.97
N LYS A 319 -30.62 -7.25 6.99
CA LYS A 319 -30.16 -8.26 6.01
C LYS A 319 -28.96 -7.80 5.19
N TYR A 320 -28.80 -6.50 4.95
CA TYR A 320 -27.68 -5.93 4.20
C TYR A 320 -26.52 -5.48 5.09
N SER A 321 -26.58 -5.78 6.39
CA SER A 321 -25.55 -5.32 7.33
C SER A 321 -24.18 -5.95 7.04
N ASN A 322 -24.14 -7.15 6.44
CA ASN A 322 -22.90 -7.85 6.09
C ASN A 322 -22.32 -7.44 4.74
N ASP A 323 -23.05 -6.67 3.94
CA ASP A 323 -22.64 -6.25 2.60
C ASP A 323 -21.87 -4.93 2.66
N SER A 324 -20.78 -4.84 1.90
CA SER A 324 -19.83 -3.73 2.05
C SER A 324 -19.21 -3.20 0.76
N ASP A 325 -19.23 -4.00 -0.32
CA ASP A 325 -18.62 -3.66 -1.60
C ASP A 325 -19.66 -3.53 -2.73
N TRP A 326 -19.25 -3.00 -3.88
CA TRP A 326 -20.12 -2.83 -5.05
C TRP A 326 -20.66 -4.17 -5.61
N ASN A 327 -19.94 -5.26 -5.41
CA ASN A 327 -20.34 -6.60 -5.84
C ASN A 327 -21.40 -7.20 -4.92
N ASP A 328 -21.43 -6.82 -3.65
CA ASP A 328 -22.52 -7.19 -2.75
C ASP A 328 -23.80 -6.43 -3.11
N LEU A 329 -23.68 -5.14 -3.44
CA LEU A 329 -24.81 -4.31 -3.88
C LEU A 329 -25.46 -4.86 -5.16
N SER A 330 -24.67 -5.36 -6.11
CA SER A 330 -25.17 -5.92 -7.38
C SER A 330 -25.94 -7.24 -7.23
N LYS A 331 -25.93 -7.88 -6.05
CA LYS A 331 -26.72 -9.11 -5.81
C LYS A 331 -28.22 -8.85 -5.73
N PHE A 332 -28.62 -7.62 -5.43
CA PHE A 332 -30.02 -7.27 -5.20
C PHE A 332 -30.41 -5.92 -5.82
N MET A 333 -29.50 -5.24 -6.51
CA MET A 333 -29.76 -4.00 -7.23
C MET A 333 -29.27 -4.12 -8.68
N GLU A 334 -30.16 -3.79 -9.61
CA GLU A 334 -29.84 -3.73 -11.04
C GLU A 334 -28.70 -2.75 -11.34
N TYR A 335 -27.84 -3.12 -12.30
CA TYR A 335 -26.68 -2.31 -12.68
C TYR A 335 -27.03 -0.90 -13.16
N SER A 336 -28.21 -0.69 -13.77
CA SER A 336 -28.70 0.63 -14.18
C SER A 336 -28.96 1.56 -12.99
N HIS A 337 -29.48 1.02 -11.88
CA HIS A 337 -29.66 1.76 -10.63
C HIS A 337 -28.33 2.05 -9.94
N ILE A 338 -27.39 1.10 -9.98
CA ILE A 338 -26.03 1.32 -9.48
C ILE A 338 -25.34 2.42 -10.30
N GLY A 339 -25.44 2.39 -11.62
CA GLY A 339 -24.92 3.43 -12.51
C GLY A 339 -25.51 4.81 -12.19
N SER A 340 -26.83 4.89 -11.99
CA SER A 340 -27.49 6.13 -11.58
C SER A 340 -26.99 6.63 -10.21
N MET A 341 -26.77 5.73 -9.25
CA MET A 341 -26.18 6.06 -7.95
C MET A 341 -24.76 6.62 -8.08
N ILE A 342 -23.94 6.02 -8.94
CA ILE A 342 -22.57 6.46 -9.23
C ILE A 342 -22.59 7.89 -9.79
N GLU A 343 -23.35 8.14 -10.85
CA GLU A 343 -23.40 9.46 -11.49
C GLU A 343 -23.97 10.54 -10.54
N ASN A 344 -24.96 10.20 -9.71
CA ASN A 344 -25.48 11.11 -8.69
C ASN A 344 -24.42 11.50 -7.64
N GLN A 345 -23.59 10.55 -7.20
CA GLN A 345 -22.48 10.85 -6.27
C GLN A 345 -21.42 11.74 -6.93
N ILE A 346 -21.07 11.45 -8.19
CA ILE A 346 -20.11 12.26 -8.96
C ILE A 346 -20.63 13.69 -9.15
N LYS A 347 -21.89 13.84 -9.56
CA LYS A 347 -22.55 15.14 -9.72
C LYS A 347 -22.56 15.92 -8.40
N TYR A 348 -22.99 15.28 -7.31
CA TYR A 348 -23.00 15.90 -5.98
C TYR A 348 -21.61 16.39 -5.57
N PHE A 349 -20.56 15.61 -5.87
CA PHE A 349 -19.18 15.99 -5.59
C PHE A 349 -18.78 17.29 -6.30
N TYR A 350 -19.09 17.42 -7.59
CA TYR A 350 -18.76 18.63 -8.34
C TYR A 350 -19.59 19.85 -7.94
N GLU A 351 -20.87 19.65 -7.59
CA GLU A 351 -21.74 20.74 -7.15
C GLU A 351 -21.36 21.29 -5.78
N ASN A 352 -20.92 20.43 -4.85
CA ASN A 352 -20.69 20.80 -3.45
C ASN A 352 -19.22 20.93 -3.06
N GLY A 353 -18.31 20.41 -3.89
CA GLY A 353 -16.88 20.38 -3.64
C GLY A 353 -16.43 19.27 -2.67
N LYS A 354 -15.14 18.95 -2.72
CA LYS A 354 -14.53 17.85 -1.97
C LYS A 354 -14.67 17.96 -0.46
N ASN A 355 -14.54 19.17 0.11
CA ASN A 355 -14.57 19.38 1.56
C ASN A 355 -15.94 19.03 2.14
N THR A 356 -17.00 19.55 1.53
CA THR A 356 -18.40 19.28 1.91
C THR A 356 -18.71 17.79 1.83
N CYS A 357 -18.25 17.13 0.76
CA CYS A 357 -18.46 15.70 0.57
C CYS A 357 -17.73 14.87 1.63
N ILE A 358 -16.46 15.16 1.90
CA ILE A 358 -15.68 14.47 2.94
C ILE A 358 -16.35 14.63 4.30
N GLN A 359 -16.73 15.84 4.70
CA GLN A 359 -17.41 16.09 5.99
C GLN A 359 -18.72 15.31 6.10
N ARG A 360 -19.55 15.33 5.04
CA ARG A 360 -20.84 14.65 5.04
C ARG A 360 -20.67 13.13 5.20
N VAL A 361 -19.74 12.54 4.46
CA VAL A 361 -19.50 11.09 4.50
C VAL A 361 -18.81 10.68 5.80
N ALA A 362 -17.91 11.51 6.34
CA ALA A 362 -17.28 11.28 7.64
C ALA A 362 -18.33 11.24 8.76
N LYS A 363 -19.19 12.25 8.85
CA LYS A 363 -20.31 12.31 9.82
C LYS A 363 -21.22 11.09 9.71
N LYS A 364 -21.67 10.76 8.49
CA LYS A 364 -22.56 9.61 8.26
C LYS A 364 -21.94 8.29 8.73
N ASN A 365 -20.62 8.19 8.68
CA ASN A 365 -19.90 6.99 9.07
C ASN A 365 -19.31 7.07 10.48
N GLY A 366 -19.66 8.06 11.31
CA GLY A 366 -19.11 8.22 12.66
C GLY A 366 -17.58 8.33 12.65
N ILE A 367 -17.04 9.12 11.72
CA ILE A 367 -15.65 9.56 11.69
C ILE A 367 -15.70 11.04 12.09
N SER A 368 -15.13 11.37 13.24
CA SER A 368 -15.13 12.73 13.77
C SER A 368 -14.08 13.62 13.09
N GLY A 369 -14.16 14.92 13.31
CA GLY A 369 -13.11 15.84 12.88
C GLY A 369 -11.74 15.52 13.50
N ASP A 370 -11.70 15.06 14.75
CA ASP A 370 -10.47 14.67 15.45
C ASP A 370 -9.86 13.39 14.90
N ASP A 371 -10.68 12.43 14.47
CA ASP A 371 -10.19 11.25 13.77
C ASP A 371 -9.48 11.62 12.45
N LEU A 372 -10.04 12.57 11.70
CA LEU A 372 -9.40 13.11 10.50
C LEU A 372 -8.11 13.87 10.80
N ARG A 373 -8.03 14.60 11.93
CA ARG A 373 -6.78 15.24 12.38
C ARG A 373 -5.70 14.23 12.71
N GLU A 374 -6.04 13.18 13.46
CA GLU A 374 -5.07 12.14 13.82
C GLU A 374 -4.60 11.37 12.57
N PHE A 375 -5.49 11.08 11.63
CA PHE A 375 -5.12 10.52 10.33
C PHE A 375 -4.17 11.43 9.54
N ALA A 376 -4.42 12.75 9.53
CA ALA A 376 -3.61 13.74 8.82
C ALA A 376 -2.29 14.11 9.51
N LYS A 377 -2.04 13.65 10.75
CA LYS A 377 -0.91 14.08 11.60
C LYS A 377 0.48 13.95 10.98
N ASN A 378 0.67 12.98 10.08
CA ASN A 378 1.94 12.75 9.38
C ASN A 378 1.98 13.39 7.98
N ASN A 379 0.92 14.06 7.56
CA ASN A 379 0.82 14.74 6.28
C ASN A 379 0.16 16.12 6.44
N ASN A 380 1.00 17.11 6.66
CA ASN A 380 0.60 18.51 6.87
C ASN A 380 -0.16 19.12 5.68
N LEU A 381 -0.34 18.43 4.55
CA LEU A 381 -1.13 18.94 3.42
C LEU A 381 -2.61 18.54 3.52
N LEU A 382 -2.96 17.52 4.30
CA LEU A 382 -4.32 16.97 4.34
C LEU A 382 -5.28 17.82 5.17
N PHE A 383 -6.51 17.92 4.67
CA PHE A 383 -7.70 18.46 5.33
C PHE A 383 -7.60 19.88 5.91
N LYS A 384 -6.54 20.63 5.60
CA LYS A 384 -6.32 22.02 6.02
C LYS A 384 -7.48 22.98 5.73
N THR A 385 -8.21 22.76 4.64
CA THR A 385 -9.33 23.61 4.24
C THR A 385 -10.69 23.08 4.71
N ILE A 386 -10.71 21.99 5.47
CA ILE A 386 -11.93 21.39 6.00
C ILE A 386 -12.16 21.92 7.42
N ASP A 387 -13.38 22.35 7.72
CA ASP A 387 -13.78 22.57 9.11
C ASP A 387 -13.94 21.21 9.81
N LEU A 388 -13.05 20.94 10.76
CA LEU A 388 -12.98 19.69 11.54
C LEU A 388 -13.57 19.86 12.95
N SER A 389 -14.43 20.86 13.17
CA SER A 389 -15.11 21.08 14.46
C SER A 389 -16.25 20.09 14.74
N PHE A 390 -16.60 19.24 13.78
CA PHE A 390 -17.71 18.30 13.93
C PHE A 390 -17.33 17.06 14.73
N VAL A 391 -18.32 16.58 15.48
CA VAL A 391 -18.24 15.36 16.30
C VAL A 391 -18.75 14.16 15.53
#